data_AF-D6SUZ0-F1
#
_entry.id   AF-D6SUZ0-F1
#
_cell.length_a   1.000
_cell.length_b   1.000
_cell.length_c   1.000
_cell.angle_alpha   90.00
_cell.angle_beta   90.00
_cell.angle_gamma   90.00
#
_symmetry.space_group_name_H-M   'P 1'
#
loop_
_entity.id
_entity.type
_entity.pdbx_description
1 polymer ?
#
loop_
_entity_poly.entity_id
_entity_poly.type
_entity_poly.pdbx_seq_one_letter_code
_entity_poly.pdbx_strand_id
1 'polypeptide(L)'
;MPNWIALSPSQHANKHYLPRQGYSFAADQQAVPILLAELSKLLPHYPLAFIQQENTYQPVALTGLGGGQNLYVNHDGKWLATYVPAFLRSHPFRLLTAENKQQVLCIQEDHLVDDSQGQPLFDQEGNLTKPVQDTLNFLNECEKNRRVTLAACAALDNGLGLWVCLGLGSDLIKSLS
;
A
#
# COMPACT_ATOMS: atom_id res chain seq x y z
N MET A 1 3.80 3.63 -14.28
CA MET A 1 2.77 3.41 -13.23
C MET A 1 2.27 1.98 -13.36
N PRO A 2 2.08 1.24 -12.26
CA PRO A 2 1.59 -0.14 -12.31
C PRO A 2 0.16 -0.17 -12.87
N ASN A 3 -0.14 -1.16 -13.73
CA ASN A 3 -1.48 -1.40 -14.25
C ASN A 3 -2.28 -2.25 -13.25
N TRP A 4 -3.50 -1.82 -12.92
CA TRP A 4 -4.36 -2.48 -11.94
C TRP A 4 -5.59 -3.07 -12.61
N ILE A 5 -5.84 -4.35 -12.39
CA ILE A 5 -6.98 -5.08 -12.94
C ILE A 5 -7.97 -5.39 -11.81
N ALA A 6 -9.23 -4.99 -11.99
CA ALA A 6 -10.31 -5.36 -11.09
C ALA A 6 -10.61 -6.86 -11.21
N LEU A 7 -10.60 -7.56 -10.08
CA LEU A 7 -10.91 -8.99 -10.06
C LEU A 7 -12.41 -9.21 -10.22
N SER A 8 -12.75 -10.19 -11.06
CA SER A 8 -14.11 -10.61 -11.32
C SER A 8 -14.14 -12.13 -11.53
N PRO A 9 -15.08 -12.86 -10.92
CA PRO A 9 -15.20 -14.30 -11.16
C PRO A 9 -15.41 -14.62 -12.65
N SER A 10 -16.19 -13.81 -13.37
CA SER A 10 -16.50 -14.06 -14.78
C SER A 10 -15.30 -13.96 -15.72
N GLN A 11 -14.31 -13.10 -15.43
CA GLN A 11 -13.12 -12.94 -16.27
C GLN A 11 -11.90 -13.70 -15.72
N HIS A 12 -11.89 -14.01 -14.41
CA HIS A 12 -10.69 -14.47 -13.72
C HIS A 12 -10.86 -15.81 -12.98
N ALA A 13 -11.98 -16.53 -13.13
CA ALA A 13 -12.22 -17.81 -12.44
C ALA A 13 -11.06 -18.81 -12.59
N ASN A 14 -10.48 -18.92 -13.79
CA ASN A 14 -9.38 -19.85 -14.08
C ASN A 14 -7.99 -19.22 -13.98
N LYS A 15 -7.90 -17.96 -13.54
CA LYS A 15 -6.62 -17.23 -13.43
C LYS A 15 -5.98 -17.50 -12.06
N HIS A 16 -4.67 -17.40 -12.05
CA HIS A 16 -3.83 -17.53 -10.87
C HIS A 16 -3.09 -16.22 -10.62
N TYR A 17 -2.55 -16.07 -9.42
CA TYR A 17 -1.65 -14.98 -9.10
C TYR A 17 -0.29 -15.46 -8.62
N LEU A 18 0.76 -14.74 -9.03
CA LEU A 18 2.09 -14.90 -8.47
C LEU A 18 2.17 -14.12 -7.15
N PRO A 19 2.49 -14.75 -6.01
CA PRO A 19 2.73 -14.01 -4.78
C PRO A 19 3.94 -13.07 -4.92
N ARG A 20 4.02 -12.02 -4.09
CA ARG A 20 5.19 -11.15 -4.08
C ARG A 20 6.45 -11.93 -3.77
N GLN A 21 7.55 -11.59 -4.44
CA GLN A 21 8.88 -12.09 -4.14
C GLN A 21 9.71 -10.94 -3.53
N GLY A 22 9.76 -10.90 -2.20
CA GLY A 22 10.42 -9.82 -1.48
C GLY A 22 9.71 -8.47 -1.66
N TYR A 23 10.51 -7.39 -1.69
CA TYR A 23 10.08 -5.99 -1.67
C TYR A 23 10.79 -5.14 -2.73
N SER A 24 11.37 -5.76 -3.76
CA SER A 24 12.04 -5.03 -4.85
C SER A 24 11.10 -4.07 -5.58
N PHE A 25 9.78 -4.34 -5.59
CA PHE A 25 8.77 -3.42 -6.12
C PHE A 25 8.72 -2.05 -5.40
N ALA A 26 9.28 -1.98 -4.18
CA ALA A 26 9.34 -0.77 -3.37
C ALA A 26 10.74 -0.13 -3.38
N ALA A 27 11.68 -0.64 -4.18
CA ALA A 27 13.09 -0.20 -4.20
C ALA A 27 13.26 1.29 -4.53
N ASP A 28 12.31 1.88 -5.26
CA ASP A 28 12.35 3.30 -5.64
C ASP A 28 11.40 4.18 -4.79
N GLN A 29 10.67 3.59 -3.83
CA GLN A 29 9.72 4.32 -2.99
C GLN A 29 10.44 5.00 -1.82
N GLN A 30 10.41 6.33 -1.81
CA GLN A 30 11.12 7.13 -0.80
C GLN A 30 10.24 7.50 0.40
N ALA A 31 8.93 7.34 0.26
CA ALA A 31 7.96 7.50 1.31
C ALA A 31 6.87 6.44 1.12
N VAL A 32 6.42 5.85 2.23
CA VAL A 32 5.40 4.79 2.24
C VAL A 32 4.24 5.26 3.10
N PRO A 33 2.99 5.31 2.59
CA PRO A 33 1.82 5.64 3.39
C PRO A 33 1.67 4.68 4.57
N ILE A 34 1.34 5.24 5.73
CA ILE A 34 1.12 4.48 6.97
C ILE A 34 -0.23 4.81 7.58
N LEU A 35 -0.69 3.94 8.47
CA LEU A 35 -1.92 4.10 9.22
C LEU A 35 -1.62 4.44 10.68
N LEU A 36 -2.51 5.19 11.34
CA LEU A 36 -2.38 5.46 12.79
C LEU A 36 -2.27 4.19 13.63
N ALA A 37 -3.00 3.13 13.23
CA ALA A 37 -2.98 1.83 13.88
C ALA A 37 -1.61 1.13 13.84
N GLU A 38 -0.66 1.64 13.05
CA GLU A 38 0.69 1.10 12.90
C GLU A 38 1.74 1.88 13.68
N LEU A 39 1.42 3.06 14.22
CA LEU A 39 2.41 3.99 14.79
C LEU A 39 3.30 3.35 15.86
N SER A 40 2.73 2.58 16.78
CA SER A 40 3.50 1.93 17.86
C SER A 40 4.57 0.95 17.34
N LYS A 41 4.36 0.38 16.15
CA LYS A 41 5.30 -0.54 15.50
C LYS A 41 6.29 0.19 14.61
N LEU A 42 5.93 1.38 14.11
CA LEU A 42 6.74 2.16 13.18
C LEU A 42 7.70 3.12 13.89
N LEU A 43 7.25 3.79 14.95
CA LEU A 43 8.02 4.82 15.67
C LEU A 43 9.44 4.37 16.09
N PRO A 44 9.68 3.11 16.52
CA PRO A 44 11.04 2.68 16.89
C PRO A 44 12.01 2.51 15.71
N HIS A 45 11.50 2.50 14.48
CA HIS A 45 12.25 2.03 13.31
C HIS A 45 12.26 3.02 12.14
N TYR A 46 11.32 3.97 12.08
CA TYR A 46 11.13 4.84 10.94
C TYR A 46 11.09 6.31 11.35
N PRO A 47 11.77 7.19 10.60
CA PRO A 47 11.40 8.59 10.57
C PRO A 47 10.00 8.71 9.97
N LEU A 48 9.08 9.33 10.72
CA LEU A 48 7.71 9.54 10.29
C LEU A 48 7.50 10.99 9.91
N ALA A 49 6.75 11.21 8.84
CA ALA A 49 6.41 12.54 8.36
C ALA A 49 4.95 12.58 7.92
N PHE A 50 4.50 13.77 7.56
CA PHE A 50 3.23 13.96 6.87
C PHE A 50 3.51 14.66 5.55
N ILE A 51 2.92 14.14 4.49
CA ILE A 51 2.91 14.77 3.18
C ILE A 51 1.58 15.48 2.99
N GLN A 52 1.61 16.65 2.35
CA GLN A 52 0.40 17.30 1.90
C GLN A 52 0.01 16.70 0.54
N GLN A 53 -1.22 16.21 0.44
CA GLN A 53 -1.85 15.75 -0.79
C GLN A 53 -3.13 16.53 -1.00
N GLU A 54 -3.11 17.42 -2.00
CA GLU A 54 -4.17 18.41 -2.24
C GLU A 54 -4.43 19.23 -0.95
N ASN A 55 -5.64 19.14 -0.40
CA ASN A 55 -6.07 19.81 0.83
C ASN A 55 -6.09 18.86 2.04
N THR A 56 -5.38 17.74 1.98
CA THR A 56 -5.32 16.75 3.07
C THR A 56 -3.88 16.40 3.41
N TYR A 57 -3.65 15.91 4.62
CA TYR A 57 -2.36 15.37 5.03
C TYR A 57 -2.43 13.86 5.15
N GLN A 58 -1.37 13.19 4.69
CA GLN A 58 -1.22 11.75 4.79
C GLN A 58 0.06 11.45 5.56
N PRO A 59 0.02 10.66 6.66
CA PRO A 59 1.22 10.23 7.32
C PRO A 59 1.96 9.19 6.47
N VAL A 60 3.29 9.30 6.47
CA VAL A 60 4.21 8.43 5.76
C VAL A 60 5.36 8.00 6.66
N ALA A 61 5.87 6.80 6.43
CA ALA A 61 7.22 6.44 6.83
C ALA A 61 8.20 6.89 5.74
N LEU A 62 9.24 7.63 6.12
CA LEU A 62 10.31 8.02 5.22
C LEU A 62 11.26 6.83 5.03
N THR A 63 11.37 6.39 3.79
CA THR A 63 12.16 5.21 3.40
C THR A 63 13.36 5.57 2.52
N GLY A 64 13.46 6.82 2.07
CA GLY A 64 14.61 7.35 1.33
C GLY A 64 14.92 8.80 1.70
N LEU A 65 16.08 9.29 1.26
CA LEU A 65 16.56 10.66 1.52
C LEU A 65 16.70 11.50 0.24
N GLY A 66 15.94 11.18 -0.80
CA GLY A 66 16.12 11.72 -2.15
C GLY A 66 16.91 10.78 -3.07
N GLY A 67 16.97 11.08 -4.37
CA GLY A 67 17.69 10.26 -5.36
C GLY A 67 17.02 8.97 -5.81
N GLY A 68 15.72 8.77 -5.49
CA GLY A 68 14.93 7.66 -6.02
C GLY A 68 15.23 6.29 -5.43
N GLN A 69 15.87 6.20 -4.26
CA GLN A 69 16.18 4.93 -3.59
C GLN A 69 15.43 4.77 -2.26
N ASN A 70 14.96 3.55 -1.99
CA ASN A 70 14.46 3.06 -0.72
C ASN A 70 15.58 2.35 0.06
N LEU A 71 15.97 2.93 1.20
CA LEU A 71 17.05 2.46 2.06
C LEU A 71 16.65 1.26 2.94
N TYR A 72 15.37 0.89 2.96
CA TYR A 72 14.86 -0.27 3.71
C TYR A 72 14.76 -1.54 2.86
N VAL A 73 15.08 -1.47 1.56
CA VAL A 73 15.15 -2.63 0.67
C VAL A 73 16.62 -2.88 0.31
N ASN A 74 17.12 -4.07 0.62
CA ASN A 74 18.49 -4.43 0.23
C ASN A 74 18.57 -4.91 -1.23
N HIS A 75 19.79 -5.18 -1.71
CA HIS A 75 20.02 -5.66 -3.09
C HIS A 75 19.36 -7.01 -3.42
N ASP A 76 19.08 -7.83 -2.41
CA ASP A 76 18.34 -9.10 -2.56
C ASP A 76 16.81 -8.91 -2.54
N GLY A 77 16.31 -7.68 -2.45
CA GLY A 77 14.89 -7.38 -2.33
C GLY A 77 14.30 -7.68 -0.95
N LYS A 78 15.12 -7.88 0.08
CA LYS A 78 14.66 -8.09 1.46
C LYS A 78 14.40 -6.76 2.15
N TRP A 79 13.32 -6.72 2.93
CA TRP A 79 13.04 -5.60 3.82
C TRP A 79 13.92 -5.65 5.06
N LEU A 80 14.50 -4.53 5.46
CA LEU A 80 15.55 -4.46 6.48
C LEU A 80 15.04 -4.13 7.89
N ALA A 81 13.80 -3.64 8.05
CA ALA A 81 13.24 -3.32 9.36
C ALA A 81 12.29 -4.41 9.89
N THR A 82 12.12 -4.46 11.21
CA THR A 82 11.30 -5.48 11.90
C THR A 82 9.82 -5.44 11.51
N TYR A 83 9.29 -4.25 11.22
CA TYR A 83 7.90 -4.07 10.83
C TYR A 83 7.80 -3.56 9.40
N VAL A 84 7.01 -4.22 8.56
CA VAL A 84 6.73 -3.77 7.20
C VAL A 84 5.38 -3.01 7.18
N PRO A 85 5.33 -1.76 6.67
CA PRO A 85 4.08 -1.02 6.52
C PRO A 85 2.99 -1.81 5.79
N ALA A 86 1.74 -1.69 6.26
CA ALA A 86 0.57 -2.37 5.73
C ALA A 86 0.40 -2.18 4.22
N PHE A 87 0.67 -0.97 3.74
CA PHE A 87 0.63 -0.59 2.33
C PHE A 87 1.49 -1.51 1.43
N LEU A 88 2.63 -1.98 1.92
CA LEU A 88 3.53 -2.87 1.18
C LEU A 88 3.14 -4.34 1.34
N ARG A 89 2.51 -4.72 2.46
CA ARG A 89 2.20 -6.12 2.78
C ARG A 89 1.09 -6.71 1.91
N SER A 90 0.20 -5.87 1.38
CA SER A 90 -0.90 -6.34 0.53
C SER A 90 -0.49 -6.59 -0.92
N HIS A 91 0.71 -6.18 -1.35
CA HIS A 91 1.20 -6.42 -2.71
C HIS A 91 1.13 -7.92 -3.06
N PRO A 92 0.56 -8.29 -4.23
CA PRO A 92 0.22 -7.44 -5.38
C PRO A 92 -1.25 -6.93 -5.43
N PHE A 93 -1.98 -7.00 -4.31
CA PHE A 93 -3.39 -6.59 -4.23
C PHE A 93 -3.59 -5.21 -3.62
N ARG A 94 -4.67 -4.54 -4.03
CA ARG A 94 -5.13 -3.26 -3.47
C ARG A 94 -6.65 -3.12 -3.61
N LEU A 95 -7.27 -2.33 -2.73
CA LEU A 95 -8.65 -1.85 -2.95
C LEU A 95 -8.62 -0.51 -3.68
N LEU A 96 -9.36 -0.43 -4.79
CA LEU A 96 -9.59 0.83 -5.51
C LEU A 96 -11.07 1.23 -5.40
N THR A 97 -11.33 2.52 -5.39
CA THR A 97 -12.70 3.05 -5.40
C THR A 97 -13.20 3.12 -6.83
N ALA A 98 -14.22 2.34 -7.18
CA ALA A 98 -14.90 2.43 -8.47
C ALA A 98 -15.78 3.70 -8.56
N GLU A 99 -16.26 4.02 -9.76
CA GLU A 99 -17.10 5.21 -10.02
C GLU A 99 -18.36 5.25 -9.15
N ASN A 100 -18.93 4.07 -8.86
CA ASN A 100 -20.09 3.91 -7.98
C ASN A 100 -19.75 3.99 -6.47
N LYS A 101 -18.53 4.42 -6.13
CA LYS A 101 -17.96 4.55 -4.77
C LYS A 101 -17.79 3.23 -4.02
N GLN A 102 -17.93 2.07 -4.68
CA GLN A 102 -17.64 0.79 -4.07
C GLN A 102 -16.13 0.51 -4.08
N GLN A 103 -15.65 -0.17 -3.04
CA GLN A 103 -14.28 -0.70 -3.01
C GLN A 103 -14.22 -1.98 -3.82
N VAL A 104 -13.29 -2.05 -4.77
CA VAL A 104 -13.08 -3.20 -5.64
C VAL A 104 -11.69 -3.75 -5.41
N LEU A 105 -11.59 -5.07 -5.26
CA LEU A 105 -10.30 -5.76 -5.14
C LEU A 105 -9.61 -5.79 -6.51
N CYS A 106 -8.42 -5.22 -6.57
CA CYS A 106 -7.60 -5.17 -7.75
C CYS A 106 -6.27 -5.90 -7.52
N ILE A 107 -5.69 -6.40 -8.60
CA ILE A 107 -4.36 -7.00 -8.66
C ILE A 107 -3.50 -6.26 -9.68
N GLN A 108 -2.18 -6.21 -9.47
CA GLN A 108 -1.26 -5.75 -10.52
C GLN A 108 -1.21 -6.76 -11.68
N GLU A 109 -1.28 -6.27 -12.91
CA GLU A 109 -1.38 -7.10 -14.12
C GLU A 109 -0.23 -8.10 -14.28
N ASP A 110 1.00 -7.70 -13.94
CA ASP A 110 2.21 -8.54 -13.99
C ASP A 110 2.20 -9.70 -12.99
N HIS A 111 1.30 -9.66 -12.00
CA HIS A 111 1.06 -10.75 -11.07
C HIS A 111 -0.09 -11.67 -11.48
N LEU A 112 -0.87 -11.33 -12.51
CA LEU A 112 -2.00 -12.12 -12.99
C LEU A 112 -1.55 -13.06 -14.11
N VAL A 113 -1.73 -14.37 -13.93
CA VAL A 113 -1.26 -15.39 -14.88
C VAL A 113 -2.32 -16.42 -15.23
N ASP A 114 -2.21 -17.01 -16.42
CA ASP A 114 -3.06 -18.10 -16.89
C ASP A 114 -2.65 -19.48 -16.35
N ASP A 115 -1.43 -19.62 -15.86
CA ASP A 115 -0.84 -20.92 -15.50
C ASP A 115 -0.94 -21.24 -14.00
N SER A 116 -1.02 -22.53 -13.70
CA SER A 116 -0.98 -23.18 -12.38
C SER A 116 0.30 -22.95 -11.56
N GLN A 117 1.30 -22.24 -12.10
CA GLN A 117 2.52 -21.86 -11.36
C GLN A 117 2.24 -20.85 -10.24
N GLY A 118 1.10 -20.16 -10.29
CA GLY A 118 0.64 -19.26 -9.24
C GLY A 118 -0.37 -19.91 -8.28
N GLN A 119 -0.93 -19.10 -7.39
CA GLN A 119 -2.04 -19.51 -6.53
C GLN A 119 -3.39 -19.17 -7.19
N PRO A 120 -4.39 -20.06 -7.14
CA PRO A 120 -5.69 -19.79 -7.75
C PRO A 120 -6.37 -18.59 -7.08
N LEU A 121 -6.98 -17.72 -7.90
CA LEU A 121 -7.70 -16.55 -7.41
C LEU A 121 -9.10 -16.92 -6.88
N PHE A 122 -9.76 -17.85 -7.56
CA PHE A 122 -11.11 -18.33 -7.23
C PHE A 122 -11.12 -19.86 -7.04
N ASP A 123 -12.06 -20.35 -6.23
CA ASP A 123 -12.36 -21.77 -6.11
C ASP A 123 -13.40 -22.23 -7.17
N GLN A 124 -13.74 -23.52 -7.12
CA GLN A 124 -14.69 -24.13 -8.06
C GLN A 124 -16.13 -23.60 -7.91
N GLU A 125 -16.45 -22.99 -6.76
CA GLU A 125 -17.76 -22.37 -6.51
C GLU A 125 -17.79 -20.90 -6.93
N GLY A 126 -16.66 -20.36 -7.41
CA GLY A 126 -16.52 -18.97 -7.83
C GLY A 126 -16.27 -17.99 -6.68
N ASN A 127 -15.96 -18.47 -5.47
CA ASN A 127 -15.56 -17.63 -4.35
C ASN A 127 -14.05 -17.37 -4.38
N LEU A 128 -13.61 -16.30 -3.70
CA LEU A 128 -12.17 -16.06 -3.52
C LEU A 128 -11.54 -17.19 -2.73
N THR A 129 -10.37 -17.66 -3.16
CA THR A 129 -9.62 -18.65 -2.37
C THR A 129 -9.19 -18.07 -1.03
N LYS A 130 -8.95 -18.94 -0.04
CA LYS A 130 -8.61 -18.52 1.33
C LYS A 130 -7.49 -17.48 1.41
N PRO A 131 -6.34 -17.61 0.70
CA PRO A 131 -5.28 -16.58 0.72
C PRO A 131 -5.74 -15.21 0.20
N VAL A 132 -6.57 -15.20 -0.85
CA VAL A 132 -7.08 -13.96 -1.46
C VAL A 132 -8.15 -13.34 -0.57
N GLN A 133 -9.03 -14.15 0.02
CA GLN A 133 -10.02 -13.70 0.99
C GLN A 133 -9.38 -13.11 2.25
N ASP A 134 -8.31 -13.71 2.76
CA ASP A 134 -7.57 -13.17 3.90
C ASP A 134 -6.89 -11.84 3.57
N THR A 135 -6.37 -11.72 2.34
CA THR A 135 -5.82 -10.46 1.84
C THR A 135 -6.90 -9.38 1.70
N LEU A 136 -8.09 -9.73 1.20
CA LEU A 136 -9.24 -8.83 1.13
C LEU A 136 -9.69 -8.36 2.53
N ASN A 137 -9.74 -9.28 3.50
CA ASN A 137 -10.07 -8.94 4.89
C ASN A 137 -9.04 -7.96 5.48
N PHE A 138 -7.75 -8.22 5.24
CA PHE A 138 -6.67 -7.33 5.64
C PHE A 138 -6.78 -5.94 5.00
N LEU A 139 -7.05 -5.88 3.69
CA LEU A 139 -7.22 -4.61 2.96
C LEU A 139 -8.45 -3.82 3.44
N ASN A 140 -9.57 -4.49 3.72
CA ASN A 140 -10.75 -3.86 4.29
C ASN A 140 -10.46 -3.24 5.66
N GLU A 141 -9.66 -3.92 6.49
CA GLU A 141 -9.22 -3.39 7.77
C GLU A 141 -8.28 -2.18 7.59
N CYS A 142 -7.37 -2.24 6.61
CA CYS A 142 -6.53 -1.10 6.26
C CYS A 142 -7.36 0.12 5.82
N GLU A 143 -8.41 -0.08 5.01
CA GLU A 143 -9.29 1.01 4.55
C GLU A 143 -10.07 1.64 5.70
N LYS A 144 -10.59 0.85 6.65
CA LYS A 144 -11.21 1.39 7.87
C LYS A 144 -10.23 2.25 8.65
N ASN A 145 -9.02 1.75 8.88
CA ASN A 145 -7.97 2.48 9.60
C ASN A 145 -7.49 3.72 8.83
N ARG A 146 -7.53 3.69 7.48
CA ARG A 146 -7.20 4.85 6.64
C ARG A 146 -8.20 5.99 6.86
N ARG A 147 -9.50 5.70 6.94
CA ARG A 147 -10.52 6.72 7.24
C ARG A 147 -10.32 7.37 8.61
N VAL A 148 -10.00 6.57 9.64
CA VAL A 148 -9.64 7.08 10.97
C VAL A 148 -8.38 7.96 10.90
N THR A 149 -7.36 7.50 10.15
CA THR A 149 -6.11 8.24 9.94
C THR A 149 -6.35 9.60 9.29
N LEU A 150 -7.14 9.65 8.22
CA LEU A 150 -7.47 10.90 7.53
C LEU A 150 -8.29 11.86 8.40
N ALA A 151 -9.27 11.34 9.16
CA ALA A 151 -10.05 12.16 10.09
C ALA A 151 -9.17 12.80 11.18
N ALA A 152 -8.20 12.05 11.71
CA ALA A 152 -7.24 12.56 12.67
C ALA A 152 -6.32 13.63 12.05
N CYS A 153 -5.83 13.41 10.82
CA CYS A 153 -5.01 14.40 10.12
C CYS A 153 -5.78 15.70 9.87
N ALA A 154 -7.05 15.61 9.46
CA ALA A 154 -7.92 16.77 9.31
C ALA A 154 -8.15 17.51 10.64
N ALA A 155 -8.25 16.80 11.77
CA ALA A 155 -8.38 17.41 13.08
C ALA A 155 -7.09 18.16 13.52
N LEU A 156 -5.90 17.59 13.22
CA LEU A 156 -4.62 18.23 13.50
C LEU A 156 -4.45 19.52 12.69
N ASP A 157 -4.88 19.51 11.43
CA ASP A 157 -4.79 20.66 10.53
C ASP A 157 -5.66 21.84 10.97
N ASN A 158 -6.92 21.56 11.31
CA ASN A 158 -7.89 22.60 11.67
C ASN A 158 -7.71 23.16 13.11
N GLY A 159 -6.90 22.53 13.95
CA GLY A 159 -6.95 22.78 15.40
C GLY A 159 -5.68 23.29 16.07
N LEU A 160 -4.48 23.01 15.52
CA LEU A 160 -3.26 23.11 16.34
C LEU A 160 -2.08 23.85 15.70
N GLY A 161 -2.10 24.15 14.40
CA GLY A 161 -1.00 24.89 13.73
C GLY A 161 0.38 24.20 13.85
N LEU A 162 0.40 22.87 14.06
CA LEU A 162 1.59 22.08 14.38
C LEU A 162 2.41 21.65 13.15
N TRP A 163 1.99 22.02 11.94
CA TRP A 163 2.73 21.65 10.74
C TRP A 163 4.01 22.48 10.62
N VAL A 164 5.13 21.90 11.04
CA VAL A 164 6.46 22.44 10.73
C VAL A 164 6.88 21.89 9.38
N CYS A 165 6.99 22.76 8.37
CA CYS A 165 7.51 22.39 7.06
C CYS A 165 9.02 22.09 7.21
N LEU A 166 9.37 20.81 7.23
CA LEU A 166 10.75 20.38 7.03
C LEU A 166 11.01 20.55 5.54
N GLY A 167 11.82 21.53 5.13
CA GLY A 167 12.13 21.86 3.73
C GLY A 167 12.89 20.74 2.99
N LEU A 168 12.26 19.59 2.85
CA LEU A 168 12.72 18.47 2.03
C LEU A 168 12.40 18.81 0.57
N GLY A 169 13.41 18.73 -0.30
CA GLY A 169 13.31 19.13 -1.70
C GLY A 169 12.16 18.45 -2.46
N SER A 170 11.71 19.09 -3.54
CA SER A 170 10.54 18.73 -4.35
C SER A 170 10.52 17.30 -4.92
N ASP A 171 11.63 16.58 -4.85
CA ASP A 171 11.75 15.21 -5.35
C ASP A 171 11.00 14.18 -4.50
N LEU A 172 10.80 14.43 -3.19
CA LEU A 172 10.11 13.48 -2.31
C LEU A 172 8.60 13.40 -2.58
N ILE A 173 8.01 14.46 -3.14
CA ILE A 173 6.55 14.58 -3.34
C ILE A 173 6.09 13.75 -4.56
N LYS A 174 6.96 13.54 -5.56
CA LYS A 174 6.61 12.85 -6.80
C LYS A 174 6.51 11.33 -6.69
N SER A 175 7.03 10.71 -5.62
CA SER A 175 7.01 9.24 -5.48
C SER A 175 5.68 8.68 -4.94
N LEU A 176 4.69 9.55 -4.70
CA LEU A 176 3.45 9.24 -3.98
C LEU A 176 2.19 9.40 -4.85
N SER A 177 2.34 9.94 -6.06
CA SER A 177 1.32 10.03 -7.12
C SER A 177 1.46 8.87 -8.11
#